data_AF-A7T782-F1
#
_entry.id   AF-A7T782-F1
#
_cell.length_a   1.000
_cell.length_b   1.000
_cell.length_c   1.000
_cell.angle_alpha   90.00
_cell.angle_beta   90.00
_cell.angle_gamma   90.00
#
_symmetry.space_group_name_H-M   'P 1'
#
loop_
_entity.id
_entity.type
_entity.pdbx_description
1 polymer ?
#
loop_
_entity_poly.entity_id
_entity_poly.type
_entity_poly.pdbx_seq_one_letter_code
_entity_poly.pdbx_strand_id
1 'polypeptide(L)' 'QELDELLEEEKLIGVPLLVFANKQDLMNAATPAEISSNLGLNTIRSRGWQIQGCSALTGEGVQVSL' A
#
# COMPACT_ATOMS: atom_id res chain seq x y z
N GLN A 1 -7.04 -6.63 -9.62
CA GLN A 1 -6.99 -8.04 -10.00
C GLN A 1 -5.84 -8.76 -9.30
N GLU A 2 -4.57 -8.48 -9.60
CA GLU A 2 -3.43 -9.12 -8.87
C GLU A 2 -3.50 -9.00 -7.34
N LEU A 3 -3.87 -7.81 -6.84
CA LEU A 3 -4.04 -7.61 -5.39
C LEU A 3 -5.17 -8.48 -4.82
N ASP A 4 -6.30 -8.59 -5.52
CA ASP A 4 -7.46 -9.34 -5.05
C ASP A 4 -7.13 -10.84 -4.96
N GLU A 5 -6.47 -11.38 -5.98
CA GLU A 5 -5.99 -12.76 -6.02
C GLU A 5 -5.01 -13.05 -4.88
N LEU A 6 -4.04 -12.14 -4.63
CA LEU A 6 -3.11 -12.26 -3.52
C LEU A 6 -3.81 -12.23 -2.15
N LEU A 7 -4.91 -11.47 -2.01
CA LEU A 7 -5.65 -11.38 -0.76
C LEU A 7 -6.52 -12.60 -0.47
N GLU A 8 -6.82 -13.41 -1.49
CA GLU A 8 -7.57 -14.67 -1.40
C GLU A 8 -6.67 -15.89 -1.11
N GLU A 9 -5.36 -15.77 -1.29
CA GLU A 9 -4.39 -16.82 -0.94
C GLU A 9 -4.52 -17.27 0.52
N GLU A 10 -4.72 -18.58 0.73
CA GLU A 10 -4.96 -19.16 2.07
C GLU A 10 -3.86 -18.79 3.07
N LYS A 11 -2.61 -18.73 2.60
CA LYS A 11 -1.43 -18.40 3.41
C LYS A 11 -1.44 -16.96 3.93
N LEU A 12 -2.24 -16.08 3.32
CA LEU A 12 -2.28 -14.66 3.62
C LEU A 12 -3.57 -14.27 4.34
N ILE A 13 -4.47 -15.20 4.64
CA ILE A 13 -5.71 -14.91 5.37
C ILE A 13 -5.39 -14.24 6.71
N GLY A 14 -6.01 -13.08 6.95
CA GLY A 14 -5.86 -12.30 8.19
C GLY A 14 -4.53 -11.55 8.35
N VAL A 15 -3.55 -11.75 7.45
CA VAL A 15 -2.25 -11.06 7.52
C VAL A 15 -2.42 -9.57 7.18
N PRO A 16 -1.92 -8.63 8.01
CA PRO A 16 -2.00 -7.20 7.72
C PRO A 16 -1.33 -6.82 6.39
N LEU A 17 -1.93 -5.87 5.67
CA LEU A 17 -1.42 -5.36 4.39
C LEU A 17 -0.75 -3.99 4.58
N LEU A 18 0.51 -3.85 4.17
CA LEU A 18 1.16 -2.54 4.00
C LEU A 18 1.36 -2.27 2.51
N VAL A 19 0.84 -1.15 2.03
CA VAL A 19 1.06 -0.67 0.67
C VAL A 19 2.06 0.47 0.68
N PHE A 20 3.16 0.32 -0.04
CA PHE A 20 4.08 1.43 -0.31
C PHE A 20 3.61 2.20 -1.56
N ALA A 21 3.13 3.42 -1.35
CA ALA A 21 2.89 4.39 -2.41
C ALA A 21 4.24 4.99 -2.82
N ASN A 22 5.02 4.23 -3.59
CA ASN A 22 6.39 4.57 -3.97
C ASN A 22 6.45 5.66 -5.04
N LYS A 23 7.64 6.23 -5.22
CA LYS A 23 8.00 7.28 -6.20
C LYS A 23 7.42 8.66 -5.91
N GLN A 24 7.18 8.98 -4.63
CA GLN A 24 6.68 10.30 -4.23
C GLN A 24 7.67 11.45 -4.50
N ASP A 25 8.90 11.14 -4.91
CA ASP A 25 9.88 12.12 -5.43
C ASP A 25 9.49 12.71 -6.79
N LEU A 26 8.57 12.09 -7.54
CA LEU A 26 8.12 12.57 -8.83
C LEU A 26 7.00 13.62 -8.67
N MET A 27 7.12 14.72 -9.42
CA MET A 27 6.12 15.82 -9.40
C MET A 27 4.70 15.36 -9.79
N ASN A 28 4.59 14.30 -10.59
CA ASN A 28 3.32 13.74 -11.06
C ASN A 28 2.95 12.42 -10.35
N ALA A 29 3.56 12.13 -9.21
CA ALA A 29 3.21 10.95 -8.43
C ALA A 29 1.75 11.04 -7.95
N ALA A 30 1.02 9.94 -8.05
CA ALA A 30 -0.28 9.82 -7.40
C ALA A 30 -0.08 9.82 -5.88
N THR A 31 -0.93 10.55 -5.17
CA THR A 31 -0.91 10.61 -3.71
C THR A 31 -1.33 9.26 -3.11
N PRO A 32 -0.92 8.95 -1.85
CA PRO A 32 -1.41 7.77 -1.15
C PRO A 32 -2.94 7.67 -1.10
N ALA A 33 -3.65 8.80 -0.99
CA ALA A 33 -5.11 8.82 -0.99
C ALA A 33 -5.69 8.36 -2.34
N GLU A 34 -5.19 8.87 -3.46
CA GLU A 34 -5.63 8.47 -4.80
C GLU A 34 -5.33 6.99 -5.07
N ILE A 35 -4.14 6.52 -4.70
CA ILE A 35 -3.77 5.10 -4.83
C ILE A 35 -4.69 4.22 -3.97
N SER A 36 -4.99 4.62 -2.73
CA SER A 36 -5.89 3.86 -1.85
C SER A 36 -7.30 3.71 -2.42
N SER A 37 -7.80 4.77 -3.08
CA SER A 37 -9.10 4.77 -3.74
C SER A 37 -9.08 3.88 -4.98
N ASN A 38 -8.05 4.00 -5.82
CA ASN A 38 -7.92 3.23 -7.07
C ASN A 38 -7.71 1.73 -6.83
N LEU A 39 -6.99 1.36 -5.76
CA LEU A 39 -6.82 -0.03 -5.33
C LEU A 39 -8.01 -0.55 -4.51
N GLY A 40 -8.98 0.30 -4.18
CA GLY A 40 -10.14 -0.09 -3.38
C GLY A 40 -9.78 -0.55 -1.96
N LEU A 41 -8.68 -0.08 -1.37
CA LEU A 41 -8.25 -0.56 -0.04
C LEU A 41 -9.34 -0.35 1.03
N ASN A 42 -10.11 0.73 0.88
CA ASN A 42 -11.26 1.04 1.73
C ASN A 42 -12.41 0.02 1.66
N THR A 43 -12.41 -0.95 0.75
CA THR A 43 -13.40 -2.03 0.70
C THR A 43 -12.93 -3.27 1.47
N ILE A 44 -11.63 -3.37 1.75
CA ILE A 44 -11.04 -4.48 2.51
C ILE A 44 -11.51 -4.39 3.96
N ARG A 45 -12.20 -5.43 4.43
CA ARG A 45 -12.71 -5.57 5.81
C ARG A 45 -12.12 -6.79 6.53
N SER A 46 -11.53 -7.73 5.79
CA SER A 46 -11.03 -9.00 6.30
C SER A 46 -9.69 -8.91 7.03
N ARG A 47 -8.97 -7.79 6.90
CA ARG A 47 -7.65 -7.54 7.51
C ARG A 47 -7.43 -6.05 7.72
N GLY A 48 -6.54 -5.72 8.66
CA GLY A 48 -6.00 -4.36 8.77
C GLY A 48 -5.11 -4.02 7.58
N TRP A 49 -5.16 -2.77 7.12
CA TRP A 49 -4.29 -2.28 6.07
C TRP A 49 -3.81 -0.86 6.37
N GLN A 50 -2.64 -0.52 5.84
CA GLN A 50 -2.05 0.81 5.86
C GLN A 50 -1.45 1.13 4.49
N ILE A 51 -1.39 2.42 4.15
CA ILE A 51 -0.67 2.90 2.98
C ILE A 51 0.31 3.98 3.43
N GLN A 52 1.56 3.88 2.96
CA GLN A 52 2.65 4.79 3.29
C GLN A 52 3.23 5.36 2.01
N GLY A 53 3.23 6.69 1.89
CA GLY A 53 3.98 7.39 0.84
C GLY A 53 5.47 7.20 1.07
N CYS A 54 6.22 6.82 0.02
CA CYS A 54 7.65 6.67 0.12
C CYS A 54 8.37 6.99 -1.20
N SER A 55 9.69 7.16 -1.10
CA SER A 55 10.58 7.12 -2.24
C SER A 55 11.71 6.14 -1.94
N ALA A 56 11.75 5.04 -2.68
CA ALA A 56 12.87 4.11 -2.62
C ALA A 56 14.20 4.75 -3.09
N LEU A 57 14.13 5.82 -3.88
CA LEU A 57 15.31 6.54 -4.37
C LEU A 57 15.94 7.40 -3.27
N THR A 58 15.13 8.14 -2.51
CA THR A 58 15.62 9.00 -1.42
C THR A 58 15.70 8.28 -0.07
N GLY A 59 15.00 7.15 0.07
CA GLY A 59 14.83 6.42 1.31
C GLY A 59 13.69 6.94 2.20
N GLU A 60 13.05 8.04 1.84
CA GLU A 60 11.96 8.64 2.61
C GLU A 60 10.76 7.69 2.71
N GLY A 61 10.22 7.51 3.92
CA GLY A 61 9.02 6.72 4.16
C GLY A 61 9.17 5.20 4.01
N VAL A 62 10.38 4.69 3.72
CA VAL A 62 10.66 3.25 3.60
C VAL A 62 10.88 2.59 4.96
N GLN A 63 11.50 3.32 5.89
CA GLN A 63 11.65 2.89 7.28
C GLN A 63 10.81 3.78 8.18
N VAL A 64 9.92 3.16 8.94
CA VAL A 64 9.42 3.75 10.18
C VAL A 64 10.51 3.48 11.20
N SER A 65 11.20 4.51 11.68
CA SER A 65 12.04 4.37 12.87
C SER A 65 11.13 3.95 14.02
N LEU A 66 11.25 2.69 14.44
CA LEU A 66 10.69 2.19 15.70
C LEU A 66 11.50 2.75 16.88
#